data_AF-A0A2A2ZDJ0-F1
#
_entry.id   AF-A0A2A2ZDJ0-F1
#
_cell.length_a   1.000
_cell.length_b   1.000
_cell.length_c   1.000
_cell.angle_alpha   90.00
_cell.angle_beta   90.00
_cell.angle_gamma   90.00
#
_symmetry.space_group_name_H-M   'P 1'
#
loop_
_entity.id
_entity.type
_entity.pdbx_description
1 polymer ?
#
loop_
_entity_poly.entity_id
_entity_poly.type
_entity_poly.pdbx_seq_one_letter_code
_entity_poly.pdbx_strand_id
1 'polypeptide(L)'
;MSGHPVATVAGVPVSSVEVDAAEARLRGGRGAAALPTPGTSEGRQLRRWLTQLIVTRRVIAAEAAARGLTPAGAPNEAELLPDVTAWLEIGSVTAAVLADPLARALFADVTAAVDVAEPELAAYHARNPLRFAPSQPVQNVWHTTALVAPPLDEVRRAIREQLRGAARRRAFRLWLDERRAALVRLAPGYEHPGDPRQPDNTHRH
;
A
#
# COMPACT_ATOMS: atom_id res chain seq x y z
N MET A 1 3.30 -10.75 31.74
CA MET A 1 2.23 -9.74 31.56
C MET A 1 1.18 -10.31 30.62
N SER A 2 -0.04 -10.53 31.10
CA SER A 2 -1.15 -10.99 30.26
C SER A 2 -1.78 -9.80 29.55
N GLY A 3 -1.71 -9.73 28.22
CA GLY A 3 -2.37 -8.68 27.44
C GLY A 3 -3.84 -8.97 27.18
N HIS A 4 -4.62 -7.91 26.98
CA HIS A 4 -6.00 -7.98 26.52
C HIS A 4 -6.09 -8.12 24.98
N PRO A 5 -7.18 -8.67 24.44
CA PRO A 5 -7.40 -8.73 23.00
C PRO A 5 -7.65 -7.33 22.43
N VAL A 6 -6.96 -6.99 21.34
CA VAL A 6 -7.14 -5.72 20.59
C VAL A 6 -7.90 -5.91 19.29
N ALA A 7 -7.89 -7.14 18.76
CA ALA A 7 -8.65 -7.53 17.60
C ALA A 7 -8.85 -9.05 17.58
N THR A 8 -9.69 -9.52 16.67
CA THR A 8 -9.79 -10.92 16.25
C THR A 8 -9.67 -10.97 14.73
N VAL A 9 -8.86 -11.89 14.20
CA VAL A 9 -8.73 -12.13 12.76
C VAL A 9 -9.10 -13.59 12.47
N ALA A 10 -10.15 -13.81 11.68
CA ALA A 10 -10.67 -15.15 11.38
C ALA A 10 -10.90 -16.02 12.63
N GLY A 11 -11.39 -15.41 13.72
CA GLY A 11 -11.62 -16.09 15.01
C GLY A 11 -10.39 -16.18 15.93
N VAL A 12 -9.19 -15.83 15.46
CA VAL A 12 -7.95 -15.86 16.26
C VAL A 12 -7.70 -14.49 16.91
N PRO A 13 -7.53 -14.41 18.24
CA PRO A 13 -7.29 -13.14 18.91
C PRO A 13 -5.90 -12.57 18.59
N VAL A 14 -5.83 -11.23 18.54
CA VAL A 14 -4.60 -10.44 18.51
C VAL A 14 -4.43 -9.80 19.86
N SER A 15 -3.31 -10.06 20.54
CA SER A 15 -3.05 -9.52 21.88
C SER A 15 -2.42 -8.13 21.83
N SER A 16 -2.71 -7.28 22.81
CA SER A 16 -2.04 -5.99 23.00
C SER A 16 -0.52 -6.13 23.18
N VAL A 17 -0.05 -7.26 23.74
CA VAL A 17 1.38 -7.58 23.86
C VAL A 17 2.07 -7.60 22.49
N GLU A 18 1.37 -8.02 21.44
CA GLU A 18 1.94 -8.04 20.10
C GLU A 18 2.12 -6.64 19.52
N VAL A 19 1.19 -5.73 19.83
CA VAL A 19 1.28 -4.31 19.47
C VAL A 19 2.44 -3.68 20.23
N ASP A 20 2.57 -3.95 21.52
CA ASP A 20 3.68 -3.47 22.35
C ASP A 20 5.03 -3.96 21.83
N ALA A 21 5.13 -5.25 21.49
CA ALA A 21 6.33 -5.83 20.91
C ALA A 21 6.67 -5.21 19.54
N ALA A 22 5.66 -4.92 18.71
CA ALA A 22 5.87 -4.24 17.43
C ALA A 22 6.35 -2.80 17.61
N GLU A 23 5.75 -2.05 18.56
CA GLU A 23 6.18 -0.69 18.88
C GLU A 23 7.61 -0.67 19.44
N ALA A 24 7.93 -1.60 20.36
CA ALA A 24 9.28 -1.71 20.93
C ALA A 24 10.34 -1.99 19.85
N ARG A 25 10.04 -2.85 18.86
CA ARG A 25 10.93 -3.08 17.71
C ARG A 25 11.15 -1.81 16.88
N LEU A 26 10.10 -1.03 16.61
CA LEU A 26 10.25 0.25 15.89
C LEU A 26 11.11 1.24 16.68
N ARG A 27 10.88 1.35 17.99
CA ARG A 27 11.65 2.25 18.87
C ARG A 27 13.09 1.80 19.10
N GLY A 28 13.40 0.52 18.95
CA GLY A 28 14.76 -0.01 18.94
C GLY A 28 15.44 0.04 17.58
N GLY A 29 14.74 0.46 16.53
CA GLY A 29 15.21 0.45 15.15
C GLY A 29 15.81 1.76 14.66
N ARG A 30 16.29 1.73 13.41
CA ARG A 30 16.68 2.94 12.69
C ARG A 30 15.44 3.84 12.50
N GLY A 31 15.57 5.13 12.80
CA GLY A 31 14.46 6.09 12.69
C GLY A 31 13.63 6.26 13.96
N ALA A 32 14.02 5.64 15.09
CA ALA A 32 13.33 5.81 16.38
C ALA A 32 13.14 7.29 16.79
N ALA A 33 14.11 8.15 16.47
CA ALA A 33 14.06 9.59 16.76
C ALA A 33 12.92 10.34 16.02
N ALA A 34 12.40 9.79 14.93
CA ALA A 34 11.28 10.37 14.18
C ALA A 34 9.91 9.85 14.63
N LEU A 35 9.87 8.91 15.59
CA LEU A 35 8.61 8.33 16.06
C LEU A 35 7.91 9.28 17.04
N PRO A 36 6.57 9.38 16.97
CA PRO A 36 5.79 10.05 17.99
C PRO A 36 6.12 9.61 19.41
N THR A 37 6.13 10.57 20.34
CA THR A 37 6.34 10.31 21.76
C THR A 37 5.22 9.42 22.31
N PRO A 38 5.53 8.40 23.12
CA PRO A 38 4.51 7.60 23.80
C PRO A 38 3.54 8.48 24.62
N GLY A 39 2.26 8.11 24.65
CA GLY A 39 1.25 8.82 25.44
C GLY A 39 0.64 10.07 24.79
N THR A 40 1.23 10.59 23.69
CA THR A 40 0.59 11.67 22.90
C THR A 40 -0.51 11.14 21.98
N SER A 41 -1.30 12.04 21.39
CA SER A 41 -2.26 11.72 20.33
C SER A 41 -1.60 10.98 19.17
N GLU A 42 -0.47 11.49 18.70
CA GLU A 42 0.30 10.90 17.60
C GLU A 42 0.88 9.54 18.01
N GLY A 43 1.30 9.37 19.27
CA GLY A 43 1.71 8.08 19.82
C GLY A 43 0.57 7.06 19.82
N ARG A 44 -0.66 7.47 20.20
CA ARG A 44 -1.84 6.61 20.09
C ARG A 44 -2.17 6.27 18.63
N GLN A 45 -2.01 7.23 17.71
CA GLN A 45 -2.20 6.98 16.28
C GLN A 45 -1.18 5.98 15.71
N LEU A 46 0.09 6.06 16.13
CA LEU A 46 1.10 5.05 15.79
C LEU A 46 0.66 3.65 16.24
N ARG A 47 0.15 3.51 17.47
CA ARG A 47 -0.32 2.22 18.00
C ARG A 47 -1.55 1.69 17.25
N ARG A 48 -2.47 2.56 16.83
CA ARG A 48 -3.59 2.16 15.97
C ARG A 48 -3.10 1.72 14.59
N TRP A 49 -2.18 2.45 13.98
CA TRP A 49 -1.56 2.05 12.70
C TRP A 49 -0.84 0.71 12.80
N LEU A 50 -0.07 0.47 13.87
CA LEU A 50 0.55 -0.82 14.16
C LEU A 50 -0.47 -1.96 14.28
N THR A 51 -1.60 -1.68 14.94
CA THR A 51 -2.70 -2.65 15.03
C THR A 51 -3.25 -2.97 13.65
N GLN A 52 -3.49 -1.97 12.80
CA GLN A 52 -3.92 -2.17 11.41
C GLN A 52 -2.92 -3.01 10.61
N LEU A 53 -1.62 -2.75 10.79
CA LEU A 53 -0.56 -3.51 10.14
C LEU A 53 -0.56 -4.98 10.58
N ILE A 54 -0.66 -5.25 11.88
CA ILE A 54 -0.68 -6.61 12.44
C ILE A 54 -1.90 -7.39 11.95
N VAL A 55 -3.10 -6.82 12.01
CA VAL A 55 -4.31 -7.51 11.55
C VAL A 55 -4.27 -7.76 10.05
N THR A 56 -3.75 -6.80 9.26
CA THR A 56 -3.62 -6.94 7.81
C THR A 56 -2.63 -8.05 7.44
N ARG A 57 -1.49 -8.15 8.13
CA ARG A 57 -0.55 -9.28 7.94
C ARG A 57 -1.20 -10.63 8.22
N ARG A 58 -2.01 -10.74 9.28
CA ARG A 58 -2.73 -11.99 9.58
C ARG A 58 -3.78 -12.32 8.51
N VAL A 59 -4.51 -11.34 8.00
CA VAL A 59 -5.44 -11.52 6.88
C VAL A 59 -4.68 -12.04 5.66
N ILE A 60 -3.56 -11.41 5.29
CA ILE A 60 -2.72 -11.85 4.18
C ILE A 60 -2.24 -13.29 4.36
N ALA A 61 -1.75 -13.65 5.55
CA ALA A 61 -1.29 -15.01 5.83
C ALA A 61 -2.43 -16.05 5.70
N ALA A 62 -3.62 -15.74 6.22
CA ALA A 62 -4.80 -16.60 6.10
C ALA A 62 -5.24 -16.78 4.64
N GLU A 63 -5.31 -15.69 3.87
CA GLU A 63 -5.67 -15.71 2.45
C GLU A 63 -4.65 -16.46 1.60
N ALA A 64 -3.36 -16.22 1.84
CA ALA A 64 -2.29 -16.92 1.14
C ALA A 64 -2.32 -18.42 1.43
N ALA A 65 -2.51 -18.81 2.70
CA ALA A 65 -2.65 -20.21 3.10
C ALA A 65 -3.86 -20.88 2.44
N ALA A 66 -5.03 -20.21 2.42
CA ALA A 66 -6.23 -20.73 1.76
C ALA A 66 -6.05 -20.94 0.25
N ARG A 67 -5.14 -20.19 -0.37
CA ARG A 67 -4.80 -20.29 -1.80
C ARG A 67 -3.59 -21.19 -2.08
N GLY A 68 -2.98 -21.78 -1.04
CA GLY A 68 -1.76 -22.58 -1.19
C GLY A 68 -0.54 -21.78 -1.68
N LEU A 69 -0.55 -20.46 -1.48
CA LEU A 69 0.53 -19.58 -1.94
C LEU A 69 1.74 -19.67 -1.01
N THR A 70 2.92 -19.53 -1.62
CA THR A 70 4.19 -19.42 -0.91
C THR A 70 4.88 -18.11 -1.34
N PRO A 71 5.94 -17.67 -0.63
CA PRO A 71 6.71 -16.50 -1.05
C PRO A 71 7.51 -16.73 -2.34
N ALA A 72 7.56 -17.96 -2.87
CA ALA A 72 8.34 -18.30 -4.04
C ALA A 72 7.77 -17.61 -5.29
N GLY A 73 8.65 -17.01 -6.09
CA GLY A 73 8.27 -16.30 -7.31
C GLY A 73 7.52 -14.98 -7.07
N ALA A 74 7.50 -14.50 -5.82
CA ALA A 74 6.94 -13.19 -5.51
C ALA A 74 7.64 -12.08 -6.31
N PRO A 75 6.88 -11.13 -6.92
CA PRO A 75 7.46 -9.95 -7.55
C PRO A 75 8.36 -9.18 -6.59
N ASN A 76 9.32 -8.42 -7.12
CA ASN A 76 10.11 -7.51 -6.31
C ASN A 76 9.26 -6.34 -5.80
N GLU A 77 9.65 -5.76 -4.66
CA GLU A 77 8.92 -4.60 -4.10
C GLU A 77 8.90 -3.42 -5.07
N ALA A 78 10.04 -3.14 -5.70
CA ALA A 78 10.19 -2.06 -6.67
C ALA A 78 9.34 -2.25 -7.94
N GLU A 79 8.91 -3.47 -8.25
CA GLU A 79 7.99 -3.72 -9.36
C GLU A 79 6.55 -3.31 -9.01
N LEU A 80 6.16 -3.46 -7.74
CA LEU A 80 4.81 -3.14 -7.27
C LEU A 80 4.69 -1.67 -6.83
N LEU A 81 5.74 -1.17 -6.20
CA LEU A 81 5.88 0.18 -5.63
C LEU A 81 7.10 0.90 -6.22
N PRO A 82 7.10 1.21 -7.52
CA PRO A 82 8.26 1.80 -8.21
C PRO A 82 8.58 3.21 -7.75
N ASP A 83 7.60 3.94 -7.21
CA ASP A 83 7.75 5.32 -6.79
C ASP A 83 6.80 5.70 -5.65
N VAL A 84 6.93 6.94 -5.16
CA VAL A 84 6.09 7.51 -4.10
C VAL A 84 4.61 7.58 -4.52
N THR A 85 4.31 7.75 -5.81
CA THR A 85 2.92 7.78 -6.30
C THR A 85 2.26 6.43 -6.09
N ALA A 86 2.93 5.35 -6.50
CA ALA A 86 2.45 3.98 -6.29
C ALA A 86 2.26 3.64 -4.81
N TRP A 87 3.15 4.14 -3.95
CA TRP A 87 3.03 4.01 -2.50
C TRP A 87 1.79 4.73 -1.95
N LEU A 88 1.54 5.96 -2.39
CA LEU A 88 0.38 6.76 -1.97
C LEU A 88 -0.94 6.15 -2.47
N GLU A 89 -0.98 5.65 -3.69
CA GLU A 89 -2.17 5.02 -4.30
C GLU A 89 -2.69 3.81 -3.50
N ILE A 90 -1.77 3.03 -2.93
CA ILE A 90 -2.12 1.79 -2.22
C ILE A 90 -2.32 2.00 -0.71
N GLY A 91 -1.79 3.11 -0.18
CA GLY A 91 -1.90 3.50 1.22
C GLY A 91 -0.84 2.86 2.13
N SER A 92 -0.55 3.53 3.24
CA SER A 92 0.62 3.23 4.09
C SER A 92 0.64 1.81 4.68
N VAL A 93 -0.50 1.30 5.15
CA VAL A 93 -0.59 -0.05 5.72
C VAL A 93 -0.35 -1.10 4.65
N THR A 94 -1.03 -0.97 3.50
CA THR A 94 -0.90 -1.91 2.39
C THR A 94 0.51 -1.88 1.79
N ALA A 95 1.11 -0.69 1.66
CA ALA A 95 2.48 -0.57 1.22
C ALA A 95 3.45 -1.25 2.20
N ALA A 96 3.28 -1.07 3.51
CA ALA A 96 4.13 -1.67 4.53
C ALA A 96 4.04 -3.21 4.59
N VAL A 97 2.91 -3.82 4.24
CA VAL A 97 2.81 -5.29 4.15
C VAL A 97 3.47 -5.84 2.89
N LEU A 98 3.56 -5.07 1.81
CA LEU A 98 4.24 -5.49 0.58
C LEU A 98 5.78 -5.59 0.71
N ALA A 99 6.35 -5.19 1.84
CA ALA A 99 7.73 -5.54 2.19
C ALA A 99 7.91 -7.07 2.38
N ASP A 100 6.84 -7.78 2.74
CA ASP A 100 6.80 -9.24 2.86
C ASP A 100 6.59 -9.90 1.48
N PRO A 101 7.48 -10.78 1.02
CA PRO A 101 7.29 -11.46 -0.26
C PRO A 101 6.01 -12.30 -0.34
N LEU A 102 5.50 -12.85 0.77
CA LEU A 102 4.22 -13.57 0.75
C LEU A 102 3.04 -12.64 0.39
N ALA A 103 3.06 -11.41 0.90
CA ALA A 103 2.06 -10.40 0.54
C ALA A 103 2.16 -10.03 -0.94
N ARG A 104 3.37 -9.98 -1.50
CA ARG A 104 3.59 -9.71 -2.94
C ARG A 104 3.14 -10.87 -3.82
N ALA A 105 3.35 -12.12 -3.38
CA ALA A 105 2.80 -13.29 -4.07
C ALA A 105 1.27 -13.28 -4.10
N LEU A 106 0.64 -12.97 -2.96
CA LEU A 106 -0.82 -12.82 -2.87
C LEU A 106 -1.32 -11.65 -3.73
N PHE A 107 -0.64 -10.51 -3.72
CA PHE A 107 -0.94 -9.40 -4.62
C PHE A 107 -0.92 -9.86 -6.08
N ALA A 108 0.11 -10.61 -6.47
CA ALA A 108 0.26 -11.08 -7.84
C ALA A 108 -0.90 -11.99 -8.26
N ASP A 109 -1.25 -12.95 -7.40
CA ASP A 109 -2.33 -13.91 -7.58
C ASP A 109 -3.71 -13.23 -7.73
N VAL A 110 -4.13 -12.44 -6.74
CA VAL A 110 -5.49 -11.87 -6.73
C VAL A 110 -5.70 -10.81 -7.82
N THR A 111 -4.62 -10.26 -8.38
CA THR A 111 -4.67 -9.25 -9.44
C THR A 111 -4.25 -9.79 -10.79
N ALA A 112 -4.08 -11.10 -10.96
CA ALA A 112 -3.57 -11.72 -12.19
C ALA A 112 -4.43 -11.40 -13.42
N ALA A 113 -5.75 -11.30 -13.25
CA ALA A 113 -6.70 -11.01 -14.32
C ALA A 113 -6.90 -9.50 -14.60
N VAL A 114 -6.21 -8.62 -13.87
CA VAL A 114 -6.37 -7.17 -14.04
C VAL A 114 -5.46 -6.70 -15.18
N ASP A 115 -6.08 -6.16 -16.22
CA ASP A 115 -5.41 -5.56 -17.38
C ASP A 115 -6.12 -4.27 -17.83
N VAL A 116 -5.51 -3.56 -18.77
CA VAL A 116 -5.97 -2.26 -19.27
C VAL A 116 -6.34 -2.37 -20.75
N ALA A 117 -7.58 -1.94 -21.06
CA ALA A 117 -8.11 -2.02 -22.42
C ALA A 117 -7.46 -0.98 -23.35
N GLU A 118 -7.35 -1.30 -24.64
CA GLU A 118 -6.77 -0.42 -25.67
C GLU A 118 -7.39 1.00 -25.72
N PRO A 119 -8.73 1.18 -25.62
CA PRO A 119 -9.32 2.51 -25.57
C PRO A 119 -8.86 3.34 -24.37
N GLU A 120 -8.56 2.71 -23.24
CA GLU A 120 -8.06 3.39 -22.05
C GLU A 120 -6.61 3.87 -22.24
N LEU A 121 -5.77 3.08 -22.92
CA LEU A 121 -4.41 3.48 -23.29
C LEU A 121 -4.43 4.72 -24.20
N ALA A 122 -5.25 4.69 -25.24
CA ALA A 122 -5.39 5.80 -26.19
C ALA A 122 -5.92 7.07 -25.50
N ALA A 123 -6.95 6.94 -24.66
CA ALA A 123 -7.50 8.06 -23.89
C ALA A 123 -6.51 8.62 -22.87
N TYR A 124 -5.68 7.77 -22.25
CA TYR A 124 -4.63 8.22 -21.36
C TYR A 124 -3.55 9.00 -22.12
N HIS A 125 -3.05 8.48 -23.24
CA HIS A 125 -2.05 9.14 -24.08
C HIS A 125 -2.53 10.51 -24.57
N ALA A 126 -3.77 10.58 -25.08
CA ALA A 126 -4.36 11.83 -25.54
C ALA A 126 -4.46 12.91 -24.43
N ARG A 127 -4.70 12.51 -23.18
CA ARG A 127 -4.72 13.43 -22.02
C ARG A 127 -3.35 13.76 -21.47
N ASN A 128 -2.35 12.93 -21.74
CA ASN A 128 -1.00 13.03 -21.18
C ASN A 128 0.08 12.96 -22.28
N PRO A 129 0.01 13.77 -23.34
CA PRO A 129 0.80 13.58 -24.56
C PRO A 129 2.32 13.71 -24.34
N LEU A 130 2.74 14.45 -23.31
CA LEU A 130 4.15 14.69 -23.01
C LEU A 130 4.69 13.81 -21.86
N ARG A 131 3.85 12.96 -21.25
CA ARG A 131 4.23 12.19 -20.05
C ARG A 131 5.38 11.21 -20.27
N PHE A 132 5.50 10.70 -21.50
CA PHE A 132 6.54 9.77 -21.93
C PHE A 132 7.48 10.37 -22.97
N ALA A 133 7.45 11.69 -23.16
CA ALA A 133 8.35 12.36 -24.09
C ALA A 133 9.80 12.21 -23.59
N PRO A 134 10.74 11.81 -24.46
CA PRO A 134 12.14 11.77 -24.08
C PRO A 134 12.63 13.21 -23.83
N SER A 135 13.34 13.41 -22.72
CA SER A 135 14.06 14.65 -22.49
C SER A 135 15.24 14.73 -23.47
N GLN A 136 15.10 15.49 -24.55
CA GLN A 136 16.22 15.76 -25.46
C GLN A 136 17.00 17.00 -24.97
N PRO A 137 18.29 16.87 -24.61
CA PRO A 137 19.11 18.03 -24.33
C PRO A 137 19.40 18.76 -25.66
N VAL A 138 18.82 19.96 -25.83
CA VAL A 138 19.17 20.84 -26.95
C VAL A 138 20.43 21.61 -26.56
N GLN A 139 21.47 21.58 -27.41
CA GLN A 139 22.69 22.36 -27.21
C GLN A 139 22.46 23.80 -27.67
N ASN A 140 22.02 24.65 -26.75
CA ASN A 140 21.98 26.11 -26.93
C ASN A 140 22.03 26.82 -25.57
N VAL A 141 22.51 28.08 -25.60
CA VAL A 141 22.93 28.91 -24.44
C VAL A 141 21.80 29.19 -23.43
N TRP A 142 20.56 28.85 -23.77
CA TRP A 142 19.40 28.84 -22.89
C TRP A 142 18.78 27.45 -22.92
N HIS A 143 18.90 26.69 -21.82
CA HIS A 143 18.36 25.33 -21.70
C HIS A 143 16.83 25.31 -21.82
N THR A 144 16.32 25.15 -23.04
CA THR A 144 14.89 24.97 -23.30
C THR A 144 14.69 23.56 -23.84
N THR A 145 14.17 22.64 -23.02
CA THR A 145 13.86 21.28 -23.46
C THR A 145 12.59 21.32 -24.31
N ALA A 146 12.73 21.21 -25.63
CA ALA A 146 11.57 21.00 -26.50
C ALA A 146 11.07 19.57 -26.33
N LEU A 147 9.88 19.40 -25.75
CA LEU A 147 9.23 18.10 -25.62
C LEU A 147 8.30 17.87 -26.81
N VAL A 148 8.59 16.83 -27.59
CA VAL A 148 7.72 16.34 -28.67
C VAL A 148 6.93 15.15 -28.13
N ALA A 149 5.61 15.16 -28.31
CA ALA A 149 4.76 14.05 -27.91
C ALA A 149 5.09 12.81 -28.76
N PRO A 150 5.53 11.69 -28.17
CA PRO A 150 5.80 10.48 -28.92
C PRO A 150 4.48 9.85 -29.42
N PRO A 151 4.47 9.25 -30.62
CA PRO A 151 3.34 8.46 -31.10
C PRO A 151 2.93 7.37 -30.10
N LEU A 152 1.62 7.06 -30.03
CA LEU A 152 1.10 6.06 -29.09
C LEU A 152 1.83 4.72 -29.21
N ASP A 153 2.11 4.25 -30.43
CA ASP A 153 2.74 2.95 -30.66
C ASP A 153 4.14 2.83 -30.02
N GLU A 154 4.89 3.93 -29.94
CA GLU A 154 6.22 3.95 -29.34
C GLU A 154 6.16 3.82 -27.81
N VAL A 155 5.14 4.41 -27.19
CA VAL A 155 4.99 4.45 -25.72
C VAL A 155 3.90 3.53 -25.18
N ARG A 156 3.22 2.78 -26.05
CA ARG A 156 2.07 1.91 -25.72
C ARG A 156 2.39 0.95 -24.58
N ARG A 157 3.55 0.29 -24.63
CA ARG A 157 3.99 -0.66 -23.61
C ARG A 157 4.18 0.02 -22.25
N ALA A 158 4.87 1.15 -22.22
CA ALA A 158 5.13 1.89 -20.98
C ALA A 158 3.83 2.43 -20.35
N ILE A 159 2.91 2.95 -21.16
CA ILE A 159 1.58 3.39 -20.69
C ILE A 159 0.81 2.20 -20.12
N ARG A 160 0.79 1.06 -20.83
CA ARG A 160 0.11 -0.15 -20.35
C ARG A 160 0.69 -0.63 -19.03
N GLU A 161 2.01 -0.71 -18.90
CA GLU A 161 2.67 -1.14 -17.66
C GLU A 161 2.31 -0.20 -16.49
N GLN A 162 2.36 1.12 -16.70
CA GLN A 162 2.02 2.10 -15.68
C GLN A 162 0.55 1.98 -15.24
N LEU A 163 -0.38 1.96 -16.21
CA LEU A 163 -1.81 1.90 -15.92
C LEU A 163 -2.22 0.56 -15.31
N ARG A 164 -1.67 -0.56 -15.81
CA ARG A 164 -1.91 -1.88 -15.23
C ARG A 164 -1.38 -1.94 -13.80
N GLY A 165 -0.22 -1.37 -13.52
CA GLY A 165 0.31 -1.25 -12.15
C GLY A 165 -0.66 -0.53 -11.22
N ALA A 166 -1.15 0.64 -11.64
CA ALA A 166 -2.12 1.43 -10.86
C ALA A 166 -3.46 0.69 -10.68
N ALA A 167 -3.98 0.07 -11.74
CA ALA A 167 -5.22 -0.71 -11.70
C ALA A 167 -5.10 -1.90 -10.75
N ARG A 168 -3.98 -2.64 -10.78
CA ARG A 168 -3.70 -3.76 -9.87
C ARG A 168 -3.61 -3.29 -8.42
N ARG A 169 -2.91 -2.19 -8.12
CA ARG A 169 -2.85 -1.62 -6.77
C ARG A 169 -4.23 -1.23 -6.25
N ARG A 170 -5.06 -0.60 -7.08
CA ARG A 170 -6.45 -0.27 -6.74
C ARG A 170 -7.29 -1.53 -6.48
N ALA A 171 -7.21 -2.52 -7.35
CA ALA A 171 -7.95 -3.78 -7.21
C ALA A 171 -7.54 -4.52 -5.93
N PHE A 172 -6.24 -4.62 -5.66
CA PHE A 172 -5.72 -5.24 -4.44
C PHE A 172 -6.21 -4.52 -3.19
N ARG A 173 -6.19 -3.19 -3.18
CA ARG A 173 -6.67 -2.40 -2.04
C ARG A 173 -8.15 -2.66 -1.77
N LEU A 174 -9.00 -2.64 -2.79
CA LEU A 174 -10.43 -2.92 -2.66
C LEU A 174 -10.68 -4.35 -2.16
N TRP A 175 -9.99 -5.32 -2.74
CA TRP A 175 -10.07 -6.71 -2.31
C TRP A 175 -9.63 -6.89 -0.85
N LEU A 176 -8.51 -6.27 -0.44
CA LEU A 176 -8.00 -6.39 0.91
C LEU A 176 -8.92 -5.71 1.93
N ASP A 177 -9.53 -4.58 1.58
CA ASP A 177 -10.53 -3.91 2.41
C ASP A 177 -11.76 -4.81 2.62
N GLU A 178 -12.24 -5.49 1.57
CA GLU A 178 -13.31 -6.49 1.67
C GLU A 178 -12.93 -7.66 2.58
N ARG A 179 -11.73 -8.24 2.40
CA ARG A 179 -11.24 -9.34 3.25
C ARG A 179 -11.09 -8.91 4.71
N ARG A 180 -10.61 -7.69 4.96
CA ARG A 180 -10.52 -7.14 6.33
C ARG A 180 -11.90 -6.95 6.94
N ALA A 181 -12.87 -6.41 6.19
CA ALA A 181 -14.24 -6.28 6.66
C ALA A 181 -14.87 -7.63 7.02
N ALA A 182 -14.56 -8.69 6.27
CA ALA A 182 -15.07 -10.04 6.52
C ALA A 182 -14.38 -10.74 7.71
N LEU A 183 -13.06 -10.56 7.88
CA LEU A 183 -12.26 -11.38 8.79
C LEU A 183 -11.89 -10.69 10.09
N VAL A 184 -11.90 -9.35 10.15
CA VAL A 184 -11.37 -8.59 11.28
C VAL A 184 -12.49 -8.01 12.14
N ARG A 185 -12.41 -8.26 13.45
CA ARG A 185 -13.18 -7.53 14.46
C ARG A 185 -12.22 -6.80 15.39
N LEU A 186 -12.26 -5.47 15.41
CA LEU A 186 -11.43 -4.65 16.30
C LEU A 186 -12.11 -4.51 17.67
N ALA A 187 -11.31 -4.49 18.74
CA ALA A 187 -11.79 -4.13 20.07
C ALA A 187 -12.00 -2.60 20.15
N PRO A 188 -12.91 -2.12 21.03
CA PRO A 188 -13.12 -0.69 21.23
C PRO A 188 -11.82 0.06 21.53
N GLY A 189 -11.62 1.22 20.89
CA GLY A 189 -10.43 2.07 21.02
C GLY A 189 -9.28 1.75 20.06
N TYR A 190 -9.40 0.66 19.30
CA TYR A 190 -8.43 0.23 18.28
C TYR A 190 -8.95 0.41 16.85
N GLU A 191 -10.00 1.22 16.66
CA GLU A 191 -10.56 1.52 15.35
C GLU A 191 -9.55 2.21 14.43
N HIS A 192 -9.92 2.33 13.15
CA HIS A 192 -9.05 2.91 12.14
C HIS A 192 -8.65 4.36 12.49
N PRO A 193 -7.38 4.77 12.32
CA PRO A 193 -6.90 6.13 12.64
C PRO A 193 -7.73 7.28 12.06
N GLY A 194 -8.33 7.07 10.87
CA GLY A 194 -9.20 8.04 10.19
C GLY A 194 -10.69 7.96 10.55
N ASP A 195 -11.10 7.15 11.52
CA ASP A 195 -12.51 7.09 11.93
C ASP A 195 -12.92 8.42 12.60
N PRO A 196 -13.95 9.13 12.10
CA PRO A 196 -14.38 10.44 12.62
C PRO A 196 -14.90 10.39 14.06
N ARG A 197 -15.24 9.21 14.57
CA ARG A 197 -15.67 9.02 15.97
C ARG A 197 -14.49 9.01 16.94
N GLN A 198 -13.25 8.99 16.45
CA GLN A 198 -12.06 8.93 17.30
C GLN A 198 -11.75 10.30 17.91
N PRO A 199 -11.46 10.37 19.22
CA PRO A 199 -11.13 11.62 19.88
C PRO A 199 -9.82 12.24 19.36
N ASP A 200 -8.94 11.41 18.78
CA ASP A 200 -7.65 11.81 18.22
C ASP A 200 -7.72 12.10 16.71
N ASN A 201 -8.91 12.10 16.10
CA ASN A 201 -9.04 12.46 14.69
C ASN A 201 -8.97 13.98 14.54
N THR A 202 -7.89 14.45 13.91
CA THR A 202 -7.65 15.88 13.67
C THR A 202 -8.31 16.39 12.39
N HIS A 203 -8.81 15.51 11.51
CA HIS A 203 -9.60 15.90 10.35
C HIS A 203 -11.04 16.23 10.77
N ARG A 204 -11.35 17.53 10.85
CA ARG A 204 -12.72 18.04 10.88
C ARG A 204 -13.12 18.43 9.46
N HIS A 205 -14.26 17.92 9.00
CA HIS A 205 -14.90 18.37 7.76
C HIS A 205 -15.54 19.74 7.95
#